data_AF-G9YJU0-F1
#
_entry.id   AF-G9YJU0-F1
#
_cell.length_a   1.000
_cell.length_b   1.000
_cell.length_c   1.000
_cell.angle_alpha   90.00
_cell.angle_beta   90.00
_cell.angle_gamma   90.00
#
_symmetry.space_group_name_H-M   'P 1'
#
loop_
_entity.id
_entity.type
_entity.pdbx_description
1 polymer ?
#
loop_
_entity_poly.entity_id
_entity_poly.type
_entity_poly.pdbx_seq_one_letter_code
_entity_poly.pdbx_strand_id
1 'polypeptide(L)'
;MPSLLNKALFKELVLMKYKRLAGLWCIALVSGTFWSSAAAPYTDMASVPDKTAVDYLYDTQCLTFAEGNEFKPADPVSRGDFARLLYNITPSLGAHDSAVRKDTADAALQAVSAAQIMQGDSNGDYRWAEPLTVAEAVTVLQRYIQYNRTDVPSYVSEYIGANAGGAGYVSRATAADIAFHTVKPDGRYIPHVAVEQQVMKILNDTYGSMLDFYDDGVLYWDNDTLVVGILGGTLPEVNRRIKREVTYKDAVVMKPVIMSKTDYALLMKKTTDIVIAMAGEKEFGGVLPDYRAEQIVLMTRQPLPANIRTALDKEIGAGIVRAEDTLSVAARKKAVTPAVTTERKPVTARNGRRHHHGESYSSLFDSPMSEAITRYQNELY
;
A
#
# COMPACT_ATOMS: atom_id res chain seq x y z
N MET A 1 49.79 -10.80 18.35
CA MET A 1 48.67 -11.50 17.68
C MET A 1 47.49 -11.58 18.64
N PRO A 2 46.53 -10.67 18.58
CA PRO A 2 45.31 -10.77 19.37
C PRO A 2 44.25 -11.60 18.63
N SER A 3 43.56 -12.39 19.44
CA SER A 3 42.71 -13.54 19.16
C SER A 3 41.54 -13.32 18.19
N LEU A 4 41.32 -14.34 17.37
CA LEU A 4 40.17 -14.59 16.48
C LEU A 4 38.78 -14.55 17.17
N LEU A 5 38.71 -14.47 18.51
CA LEU A 5 37.44 -14.35 19.25
C LEU A 5 36.71 -13.02 19.04
N ASN A 6 37.40 -11.92 18.72
CA ASN A 6 36.73 -10.64 18.50
C ASN A 6 36.07 -10.50 17.12
N LYS A 7 36.43 -11.33 16.14
CA LYS A 7 35.78 -11.30 14.81
C LYS A 7 34.52 -12.16 14.76
N ALA A 8 34.42 -13.23 15.54
CA ALA A 8 33.23 -14.08 15.58
C ALA A 8 32.06 -13.39 16.32
N LEU A 9 32.33 -12.72 17.45
CA LEU A 9 31.33 -11.94 18.19
C LEU A 9 30.84 -10.70 17.40
N PHE A 10 31.70 -10.09 16.59
CA PHE A 10 31.28 -8.98 15.71
C PHE A 10 30.48 -9.47 14.49
N LYS A 11 30.67 -10.73 14.05
CA LYS A 11 29.88 -11.35 12.98
C LYS A 11 28.52 -11.84 13.47
N GLU A 12 28.43 -12.32 14.71
CA GLU A 12 27.14 -12.70 15.33
C GLU A 12 26.30 -11.48 15.76
N LEU A 13 26.90 -10.36 16.15
CA LEU A 13 26.15 -9.12 16.40
C LEU A 13 25.58 -8.48 15.11
N VAL A 14 26.15 -8.82 13.96
CA VAL A 14 25.71 -8.36 12.63
C VAL A 14 24.63 -9.28 12.03
N LEU A 15 24.48 -10.52 12.51
CA LEU A 15 23.48 -11.48 12.01
C LEU A 15 22.16 -11.51 12.81
N MET A 16 22.04 -10.75 13.91
CA MET A 16 20.81 -10.60 14.72
C MET A 16 20.06 -9.29 14.41
N LYS A 17 19.85 -8.98 13.14
CA LYS A 17 18.88 -7.99 12.63
C LYS A 17 18.39 -8.64 11.34
N TYR A 18 17.14 -9.10 11.21
CA TYR A 18 16.05 -8.36 10.56
C TYR A 18 14.68 -8.99 10.90
N LYS A 19 14.55 -9.62 12.07
CA LYS A 19 13.28 -10.25 12.46
C LYS A 19 12.38 -9.20 13.13
N ARG A 20 11.32 -8.80 12.41
CA ARG A 20 10.10 -8.07 12.88
C ARG A 20 10.12 -6.56 12.65
N LEU A 21 9.61 -6.15 11.49
CA LEU A 21 9.17 -4.78 11.20
C LEU A 21 7.81 -4.82 10.48
N ALA A 22 6.76 -5.18 11.22
CA ALA A 22 5.38 -5.01 10.78
C ALA A 22 4.79 -3.82 11.54
N GLY A 23 4.54 -2.71 10.84
CA GLY A 23 3.87 -1.57 11.44
C GLY A 23 4.16 -0.25 10.75
N LEU A 24 3.62 -0.07 9.54
CA LEU A 24 3.25 1.23 8.96
C LEU A 24 2.43 0.97 7.70
N TRP A 25 1.16 0.62 7.92
CA TRP A 25 0.19 0.45 6.85
C TRP A 25 -0.50 1.78 6.58
N CYS A 26 0.06 2.53 5.64
CA CYS A 26 -0.73 3.45 4.84
C CYS A 26 -0.64 2.93 3.41
N ILE A 27 -1.63 2.15 2.97
CA ILE A 27 -1.89 2.01 1.54
C ILE A 27 -2.45 3.36 1.10
N ALA A 28 -1.58 4.36 0.97
CA ALA A 28 -1.86 5.47 0.08
C ALA A 28 -1.53 4.92 -1.30
N LEU A 29 -2.57 4.50 -2.03
CA LEU A 29 -2.44 4.29 -3.47
C LEU A 29 -1.93 5.62 -4.03
N VAL A 30 -0.62 5.64 -4.33
CA VAL A 30 -0.01 6.71 -5.11
C VAL A 30 -0.79 6.68 -6.42
N SER A 31 -1.59 7.70 -6.66
CA SER A 31 -2.29 7.93 -7.93
C SER A 31 -1.25 8.27 -9.00
N GLY A 32 -0.48 7.24 -9.36
CA GLY A 32 0.31 7.12 -10.56
C GLY A 32 -0.61 6.62 -11.67
N THR A 33 -0.41 7.18 -12.85
CA THR A 33 -1.24 7.01 -14.04
C THR A 33 -1.73 5.57 -14.27
N PHE A 34 -3.02 5.33 -14.02
CA PHE A 34 -3.66 4.05 -14.34
C PHE A 34 -4.19 4.05 -15.77
N TRP A 35 -3.67 3.15 -16.59
CA TRP A 35 -4.41 2.54 -17.69
C TRP A 35 -5.19 1.32 -17.15
N SER A 36 -5.87 1.45 -16.01
CA SER A 36 -6.74 0.38 -15.51
C SER A 36 -8.17 0.65 -15.95
N SER A 37 -8.85 -0.40 -16.42
CA SER A 37 -10.29 -0.39 -16.67
C SER A 37 -11.01 -0.52 -15.34
N ALA A 38 -12.14 0.17 -15.17
CA ALA A 38 -13.02 0.08 -13.99
C ALA A 38 -13.69 -1.29 -13.79
N ALA A 39 -13.49 -2.21 -14.74
CA ALA A 39 -13.96 -3.58 -14.68
C ALA A 39 -12.83 -4.48 -15.19
N ALA A 40 -12.67 -5.64 -14.54
CA ALA A 40 -11.71 -6.62 -14.98
C ALA A 40 -11.98 -7.01 -16.45
N PRO A 41 -10.96 -7.14 -17.31
CA PRO A 41 -11.13 -7.28 -18.76
C PRO A 41 -11.59 -8.68 -19.20
N TYR A 42 -12.10 -9.49 -18.26
CA TYR A 42 -12.39 -10.90 -18.49
C TYR A 42 -13.71 -11.11 -19.23
N THR A 43 -13.64 -11.85 -20.33
CA THR A 43 -14.78 -12.06 -21.24
C THR A 43 -15.68 -13.21 -20.83
N ASP A 44 -15.21 -14.10 -19.94
CA ASP A 44 -15.85 -15.35 -19.53
C ASP A 44 -16.51 -15.28 -18.14
N MET A 45 -16.79 -14.07 -17.66
CA MET A 45 -17.36 -13.82 -16.33
C MET A 45 -18.89 -13.84 -16.29
N ALA A 46 -19.58 -14.20 -17.38
CA ALA A 46 -21.05 -14.15 -17.44
C ALA A 46 -21.75 -15.13 -16.48
N SER A 47 -21.08 -16.22 -16.11
CA SER A 47 -21.58 -17.24 -15.18
C SER A 47 -21.34 -16.90 -13.70
N VAL A 48 -20.59 -15.84 -13.40
CA VAL A 48 -20.30 -15.39 -12.04
C VAL A 48 -21.39 -14.40 -11.62
N PRO A 49 -22.27 -14.75 -10.66
CA PRO A 49 -23.42 -13.92 -10.30
C PRO A 49 -23.03 -12.54 -9.74
N ASP A 50 -21.88 -12.48 -9.05
CA ASP A 50 -21.31 -11.25 -8.51
C ASP A 50 -19.83 -11.14 -8.88
N LYS A 51 -19.50 -10.16 -9.72
CA LYS A 51 -18.13 -9.92 -10.19
C LYS A 51 -17.30 -9.08 -9.22
N THR A 52 -17.93 -8.56 -8.16
CA THR A 52 -17.35 -7.63 -7.20
C THR A 52 -16.00 -8.10 -6.66
N ALA A 53 -15.89 -9.36 -6.26
CA ALA A 53 -14.65 -9.90 -5.74
C ALA A 53 -13.51 -9.87 -6.77
N VAL A 54 -13.81 -10.22 -8.02
CA VAL A 54 -12.82 -10.25 -9.11
C VAL A 54 -12.43 -8.84 -9.53
N ASP A 55 -13.41 -7.93 -9.66
CA ASP A 55 -13.16 -6.54 -10.01
C ASP A 55 -12.33 -5.83 -8.92
N TYR A 56 -12.67 -6.02 -7.64
CA TYR A 56 -11.88 -5.48 -6.53
C TYR A 56 -10.44 -5.98 -6.55
N LEU A 57 -10.23 -7.30 -6.63
CA LEU A 57 -8.89 -7.88 -6.57
C LEU A 57 -8.05 -7.53 -7.81
N TYR A 58 -8.69 -7.33 -8.96
CA TYR A 58 -8.04 -6.82 -10.16
C TYR A 58 -7.61 -5.35 -9.97
N ASP A 59 -8.54 -4.50 -9.53
CA ASP A 59 -8.30 -3.07 -9.29
C ASP A 59 -7.19 -2.82 -8.26
N THR A 60 -7.14 -3.62 -7.19
CA THR A 60 -6.12 -3.51 -6.14
C THR A 60 -4.84 -4.27 -6.48
N GLN A 61 -4.71 -4.83 -7.68
CA GLN A 61 -3.56 -5.64 -8.13
C GLN A 61 -3.27 -6.85 -7.23
N CYS A 62 -4.28 -7.35 -6.51
CA CYS A 62 -4.15 -8.54 -5.68
C CYS A 62 -4.35 -9.84 -6.47
N LEU A 63 -4.99 -9.77 -7.64
CA LEU A 63 -5.25 -10.91 -8.51
C LEU A 63 -4.04 -11.24 -9.41
N THR A 64 -3.36 -12.36 -9.15
CA THR A 64 -2.06 -12.70 -9.78
C THR A 64 -2.06 -13.93 -10.67
N PHE A 65 -3.17 -14.66 -10.77
CA PHE A 65 -3.23 -15.94 -11.49
C PHE A 65 -4.16 -15.92 -12.72
N ALA A 66 -4.66 -14.74 -13.09
CA ALA A 66 -5.53 -14.53 -14.23
C ALA A 66 -4.85 -13.57 -15.22
N GLU A 67 -4.15 -14.15 -16.19
CA GLU A 67 -3.49 -13.44 -17.29
C GLU A 67 -4.35 -13.47 -18.56
N GLY A 68 -4.28 -12.42 -19.37
CA GLY A 68 -5.05 -12.32 -20.62
C GLY A 68 -6.49 -11.82 -20.41
N ASN A 69 -7.41 -12.26 -21.27
CA ASN A 69 -8.80 -11.82 -21.32
C ASN A 69 -9.81 -12.87 -20.81
N GLU A 70 -9.33 -13.93 -20.17
CA GLU A 70 -10.14 -15.00 -19.56
C GLU A 70 -9.73 -15.21 -18.09
N PHE A 71 -10.71 -15.27 -17.19
CA PHE A 71 -10.51 -15.53 -15.77
C PHE A 71 -10.57 -17.03 -15.43
N LYS A 72 -11.44 -17.75 -16.14
CA LYS A 72 -11.82 -19.15 -15.95
C LYS A 72 -12.43 -19.42 -14.58
N PRO A 73 -13.61 -18.84 -14.29
CA PRO A 73 -14.17 -18.83 -12.93
C PRO A 73 -14.42 -20.22 -12.33
N ALA A 74 -14.74 -21.21 -13.16
CA ALA A 74 -15.02 -22.58 -12.74
C ALA A 74 -13.77 -23.46 -12.60
N ASP A 75 -12.63 -23.04 -13.15
CA ASP A 75 -11.41 -23.84 -13.11
C ASP A 75 -10.87 -23.91 -11.67
N PRO A 76 -10.26 -25.04 -11.27
CA PRO A 76 -9.60 -25.15 -9.98
C PRO A 76 -8.48 -24.12 -9.82
N VAL A 77 -8.41 -23.47 -8.65
CA VAL A 77 -7.24 -22.66 -8.27
C VAL A 77 -6.10 -23.59 -7.85
N SER A 78 -4.86 -23.27 -8.23
CA SER A 78 -3.69 -24.00 -7.74
C SER A 78 -3.36 -23.61 -6.30
N ARG A 79 -2.65 -24.47 -5.57
CA ARG A 79 -2.14 -24.16 -4.22
C ARG A 79 -1.28 -22.90 -4.22
N GLY A 80 -0.43 -22.75 -5.23
CA GLY A 80 0.48 -21.61 -5.38
C GLY A 80 -0.25 -20.30 -5.67
N ASP A 81 -1.29 -20.34 -6.49
CA ASP A 81 -2.09 -19.15 -6.81
C ASP A 81 -2.91 -18.68 -5.62
N PHE A 82 -3.49 -19.62 -4.85
CA PHE A 82 -4.16 -19.29 -3.61
C PHE A 82 -3.19 -18.70 -2.57
N ALA A 83 -1.97 -19.24 -2.47
CA ALA A 83 -0.92 -18.69 -1.61
C ALA A 83 -0.54 -17.25 -1.98
N ARG A 84 -0.35 -16.95 -3.28
CA ARG A 84 -0.07 -15.58 -3.75
C ARG A 84 -1.23 -14.63 -3.48
N LEU A 85 -2.46 -15.10 -3.65
CA LEU A 85 -3.65 -14.32 -3.32
C LEU A 85 -3.67 -13.96 -1.83
N LEU A 86 -3.47 -14.94 -0.93
CA LEU A 86 -3.38 -14.70 0.52
C LEU A 86 -2.24 -13.74 0.86
N TYR A 87 -1.09 -13.88 0.23
CA TYR A 87 0.05 -12.97 0.41
C TYR A 87 -0.31 -11.52 0.05
N ASN A 88 -0.91 -11.31 -1.13
CA ASN A 88 -1.25 -9.98 -1.64
C ASN A 88 -2.32 -9.27 -0.80
N ILE A 89 -3.32 -10.00 -0.30
CA ILE A 89 -4.34 -9.43 0.58
C ILE A 89 -3.88 -9.30 2.03
N THR A 90 -2.71 -9.86 2.37
CA THR A 90 -2.16 -9.87 3.72
C THR A 90 -0.78 -9.22 3.75
N PRO A 91 -0.74 -7.88 3.58
CA PRO A 91 0.24 -7.01 4.19
C PRO A 91 1.29 -7.62 5.15
N SER A 92 0.87 -8.17 6.30
CA SER A 92 1.78 -8.66 7.34
C SER A 92 2.60 -9.89 6.95
N LEU A 93 2.23 -10.62 5.90
CA LEU A 93 2.99 -11.79 5.43
C LEU A 93 4.33 -11.41 4.79
N GLY A 94 4.43 -10.22 4.20
CA GLY A 94 5.70 -9.69 3.67
C GLY A 94 6.77 -9.43 4.73
N ALA A 95 6.43 -9.52 6.03
CA ALA A 95 7.38 -9.35 7.13
C ALA A 95 8.11 -10.65 7.57
N HIS A 96 7.89 -11.77 6.87
CA HIS A 96 8.50 -13.07 7.18
C HIS A 96 9.69 -13.42 6.27
N ASP A 97 10.91 -13.16 6.76
CA ASP A 97 12.12 -13.75 6.19
C ASP A 97 12.13 -15.27 6.45
N SER A 98 11.97 -16.04 5.40
CA SER A 98 12.19 -17.50 5.40
C SER A 98 13.58 -17.78 4.87
N ALA A 99 14.28 -18.78 5.39
CA ALA A 99 15.43 -19.34 4.67
C ALA A 99 14.97 -19.71 3.26
N VAL A 100 15.70 -19.25 2.23
CA VAL A 100 15.43 -19.57 0.82
C VAL A 100 15.20 -21.06 0.70
N ARG A 101 13.96 -21.44 0.41
CA ARG A 101 13.65 -22.85 0.18
C ARG A 101 14.19 -23.27 -1.17
N LYS A 102 14.74 -24.47 -1.23
CA LYS A 102 15.41 -25.00 -2.43
C LYS A 102 14.43 -25.31 -3.58
N ASP A 103 13.13 -25.34 -3.29
CA ASP A 103 12.06 -25.76 -4.19
C ASP A 103 11.27 -24.61 -4.83
N THR A 104 11.44 -23.35 -4.38
CA THR A 104 10.85 -22.18 -5.05
C THR A 104 11.50 -20.85 -4.65
N ALA A 105 11.75 -19.99 -5.64
CA ALA A 105 12.21 -18.60 -5.45
C ALA A 105 11.06 -17.60 -5.23
N ASP A 106 9.81 -18.07 -5.20
CA ASP A 106 8.63 -17.22 -5.06
C ASP A 106 8.43 -16.78 -3.60
N ALA A 107 8.58 -15.47 -3.35
CA ALA A 107 8.50 -14.87 -2.03
C ALA A 107 7.14 -15.08 -1.35
N ALA A 108 6.05 -15.10 -2.11
CA ALA A 108 4.72 -15.32 -1.56
C ALA A 108 4.57 -16.73 -1.00
N LEU A 109 5.07 -17.73 -1.73
CA LEU A 109 5.04 -19.14 -1.32
C LEU A 109 5.89 -19.38 -0.07
N GLN A 110 7.05 -18.71 0.00
CA GLN A 110 7.92 -18.75 1.17
C GLN A 110 7.23 -18.13 2.39
N ALA A 111 6.62 -16.96 2.24
CA ALA A 111 5.96 -16.24 3.33
C ALA A 111 4.80 -17.05 3.95
N VAL A 112 3.91 -17.64 3.13
CA VAL A 112 2.79 -18.45 3.66
C VAL A 112 3.27 -19.74 4.34
N SER A 113 4.39 -20.30 3.87
CA SER A 113 5.02 -21.48 4.47
C SER A 113 5.68 -21.13 5.80
N ALA A 114 6.45 -20.05 5.88
CA ALA A 114 7.07 -19.60 7.13
C ALA A 114 6.07 -19.14 8.18
N ALA A 115 4.95 -18.54 7.74
CA ALA A 115 3.82 -18.23 8.60
C ALA A 115 3.04 -19.47 9.06
N GLN A 116 3.38 -20.66 8.55
CA GLN A 116 2.71 -21.94 8.81
C GLN A 116 1.22 -21.93 8.42
N ILE A 117 0.85 -21.09 7.45
CA ILE A 117 -0.49 -21.00 6.90
C ILE A 117 -0.72 -22.16 5.93
N MET A 118 0.22 -22.38 5.03
CA MET A 118 0.26 -23.56 4.15
C MET A 118 1.42 -24.46 4.55
N GLN A 119 1.21 -25.78 4.47
CA GLN A 119 2.21 -26.78 4.79
C GLN A 119 2.29 -27.81 3.67
N GLY A 120 3.49 -28.31 3.42
CA GLY A 120 3.73 -29.41 2.50
C GLY A 120 3.33 -30.74 3.13
N ASP A 121 3.40 -31.79 2.31
CA ASP A 121 3.20 -33.15 2.76
C ASP A 121 4.31 -33.62 3.73
N SER A 122 4.28 -34.90 4.11
CA SER A 122 5.28 -35.49 5.01
C SER A 122 6.71 -35.41 4.50
N ASN A 123 6.91 -35.25 3.18
CA ASN A 123 8.20 -35.11 2.54
C ASN A 123 8.61 -33.64 2.39
N GLY A 124 7.74 -32.71 2.81
CA GLY A 124 7.94 -31.27 2.67
C GLY A 124 7.65 -30.74 1.27
N ASP A 125 6.99 -31.52 0.41
CA ASP A 125 6.55 -31.09 -0.93
C ASP A 125 5.19 -30.40 -0.83
N TYR A 126 5.09 -29.21 -1.40
CA TYR A 126 3.90 -28.36 -1.34
C TYR A 126 3.03 -28.48 -2.58
N ARG A 127 3.55 -29.08 -3.67
CA ARG A 127 2.79 -29.36 -4.89
C ARG A 127 2.06 -28.09 -5.39
N TRP A 128 2.80 -26.98 -5.48
CA TRP A 128 2.25 -25.64 -5.71
C TRP A 128 1.41 -25.51 -6.98
N ALA A 129 1.77 -26.23 -8.04
CA ALA A 129 1.05 -26.21 -9.32
C ALA A 129 -0.23 -27.06 -9.31
N GLU A 130 -0.44 -27.90 -8.30
CA GLU A 130 -1.60 -28.77 -8.25
C GLU A 130 -2.84 -28.05 -7.68
N PRO A 131 -4.06 -28.47 -8.10
CA PRO A 131 -5.31 -27.93 -7.60
C PRO A 131 -5.45 -28.00 -6.07
N LEU A 132 -5.91 -26.91 -5.47
CA LEU A 132 -6.23 -26.83 -4.06
C LEU A 132 -7.58 -27.49 -3.78
N THR A 133 -7.61 -28.47 -2.88
CA THR A 133 -8.86 -29.10 -2.45
C THR A 133 -9.63 -28.21 -1.47
N VAL A 134 -10.94 -28.41 -1.40
CA VAL A 134 -11.80 -27.69 -0.45
C VAL A 134 -11.38 -27.95 1.01
N ALA A 135 -11.07 -29.19 1.36
CA ALA A 135 -10.61 -29.57 2.71
C ALA A 135 -9.27 -28.91 3.08
N GLU A 136 -8.33 -28.83 2.13
CA GLU A 136 -7.08 -28.09 2.32
C GLU A 136 -7.34 -26.61 2.52
N ALA A 137 -8.19 -25.99 1.68
CA ALA A 137 -8.52 -24.58 1.80
C ALA A 137 -9.11 -24.24 3.17
N VAL A 138 -10.01 -25.07 3.71
CA VAL A 138 -10.54 -24.91 5.08
C VAL A 138 -9.40 -24.92 6.12
N THR A 139 -8.49 -25.88 6.01
CA THR A 139 -7.35 -25.98 6.94
C THR A 139 -6.43 -24.76 6.84
N VAL A 140 -6.17 -24.30 5.62
CA VAL A 140 -5.35 -23.10 5.35
C VAL A 140 -6.01 -21.86 5.92
N LEU A 141 -7.32 -21.68 5.73
CA LEU A 141 -8.07 -20.53 6.27
C LEU A 141 -8.09 -20.54 7.80
N GLN A 142 -8.27 -21.69 8.45
CA GLN A 142 -8.17 -21.81 9.91
C GLN A 142 -6.80 -21.36 10.44
N ARG A 143 -5.71 -21.74 9.75
CA ARG A 143 -4.35 -21.32 10.11
C ARG A 143 -4.12 -19.83 9.84
N TYR A 144 -4.64 -19.34 8.72
CA TYR A 144 -4.62 -17.93 8.35
C TYR A 144 -5.30 -17.04 9.40
N ILE A 145 -6.46 -17.48 9.90
CA ILE A 145 -7.19 -16.85 11.00
C ILE A 145 -6.34 -16.81 12.27
N GLN A 146 -5.75 -17.94 12.66
CA GLN A 146 -4.86 -18.01 13.83
C GLN A 146 -3.65 -17.09 13.69
N TYR A 147 -3.11 -16.98 12.47
CA TYR A 147 -1.99 -16.12 12.16
C TYR A 147 -2.33 -14.63 12.34
N ASN A 148 -3.47 -14.17 11.81
CA ASN A 148 -3.85 -12.75 11.87
C ASN A 148 -4.27 -12.27 13.26
N ARG A 149 -4.65 -13.18 14.18
CA ARG A 149 -5.05 -12.83 15.57
C ARG A 149 -6.16 -11.78 15.66
N THR A 150 -7.01 -11.70 14.64
CA THR A 150 -8.18 -10.83 14.56
C THR A 150 -9.45 -11.68 14.46
N ASP A 151 -10.59 -11.08 14.79
CA ASP A 151 -11.88 -11.72 14.55
C ASP A 151 -12.05 -11.97 13.05
N VAL A 152 -12.53 -13.18 12.73
CA VAL A 152 -12.69 -13.65 11.36
C VAL A 152 -13.95 -13.03 10.78
N PRO A 153 -13.92 -12.52 9.54
CA PRO A 153 -15.13 -12.14 8.83
C PRO A 153 -16.15 -13.28 8.84
N SER A 154 -17.43 -12.96 9.08
CA SER A 154 -18.51 -13.95 9.20
C SER A 154 -18.59 -14.87 7.98
N TYR A 155 -18.37 -14.30 6.78
CA TYR A 155 -18.32 -15.05 5.53
C TYR A 155 -17.27 -16.18 5.56
N VAL A 156 -16.03 -15.90 5.97
CA VAL A 156 -14.95 -16.90 5.96
C VAL A 156 -15.24 -18.01 6.99
N SER A 157 -15.85 -17.65 8.12
CA SER A 157 -16.27 -18.61 9.14
C SER A 157 -17.41 -19.50 8.65
N GLU A 158 -18.38 -18.94 7.92
CA GLU A 158 -19.46 -19.68 7.28
C GLU A 158 -18.93 -20.62 6.20
N TYR A 159 -18.01 -20.14 5.34
CA TYR A 159 -17.33 -20.98 4.35
C TYR A 159 -16.63 -22.18 5.01
N ILE A 160 -15.86 -21.94 6.09
CA ILE A 160 -15.19 -23.00 6.85
C ILE A 160 -16.20 -24.01 7.40
N GLY A 161 -17.29 -23.54 8.00
CA GLY A 161 -18.33 -24.41 8.58
C GLY A 161 -19.07 -25.24 7.53
N ALA A 162 -19.47 -24.62 6.42
CA ALA A 162 -20.19 -25.27 5.34
C ALA A 162 -19.34 -26.31 4.57
N ASN A 163 -18.02 -26.13 4.57
CA ASN A 163 -17.10 -26.94 3.79
C ASN A 163 -16.19 -27.85 4.64
N ALA A 164 -16.49 -28.03 5.92
CA ALA A 164 -15.75 -28.93 6.79
C ALA A 164 -15.82 -30.37 6.25
N GLY A 165 -14.70 -30.90 5.76
CA GLY A 165 -14.64 -32.22 5.11
C GLY A 165 -15.17 -32.23 3.67
N GLY A 166 -15.29 -31.07 3.02
CA GLY A 166 -15.75 -30.93 1.64
C GLY A 166 -14.85 -31.67 0.63
N ALA A 167 -15.49 -32.27 -0.38
CA ALA A 167 -14.82 -32.94 -1.49
C ALA A 167 -14.67 -31.99 -2.69
N GLY A 168 -13.72 -32.29 -3.59
CA GLY A 168 -13.46 -31.51 -4.79
C GLY A 168 -12.45 -30.39 -4.61
N TYR A 169 -12.41 -29.47 -5.58
CA TYR A 169 -11.43 -28.40 -5.66
C TYR A 169 -12.07 -27.03 -5.51
N VAL A 170 -11.31 -26.09 -4.95
CA VAL A 170 -11.73 -24.69 -4.87
C VAL A 170 -11.61 -24.07 -6.26
N SER A 171 -12.71 -23.48 -6.74
CA SER A 171 -12.70 -22.76 -8.02
C SER A 171 -11.99 -21.41 -7.89
N ARG A 172 -11.50 -20.86 -9.00
CA ARG A 172 -10.91 -19.51 -9.05
C ARG A 172 -11.88 -18.43 -8.56
N ALA A 173 -13.16 -18.53 -8.92
CA ALA A 173 -14.18 -17.60 -8.44
C ALA A 173 -14.37 -17.69 -6.91
N THR A 174 -14.43 -18.91 -6.36
CA THR A 174 -14.53 -19.12 -4.92
C THR A 174 -13.30 -18.58 -4.17
N ALA A 175 -12.10 -18.78 -4.72
CA ALA A 175 -10.87 -18.25 -4.14
C ALA A 175 -10.87 -16.72 -4.09
N ALA A 176 -11.29 -16.07 -5.18
CA ALA A 176 -11.46 -14.62 -5.23
C ALA A 176 -12.49 -14.13 -4.20
N ASP A 177 -13.61 -14.82 -4.07
CA ASP A 177 -14.69 -14.45 -3.14
C ASP A 177 -14.26 -14.53 -1.66
N ILE A 178 -13.54 -15.60 -1.29
CA ILE A 178 -12.92 -15.75 0.02
C ILE A 178 -11.96 -14.60 0.31
N ALA A 179 -11.06 -14.30 -0.64
CA ALA A 179 -10.06 -13.25 -0.47
C ALA A 179 -10.70 -11.87 -0.34
N PHE A 180 -11.69 -11.56 -1.18
CA PHE A 180 -12.46 -10.32 -1.12
C PHE A 180 -13.15 -10.15 0.24
N HIS A 181 -13.92 -11.14 0.70
CA HIS A 181 -14.61 -11.06 1.98
C HIS A 181 -13.69 -11.11 3.20
N THR A 182 -12.43 -11.54 3.01
CA THR A 182 -11.40 -11.45 4.05
C THR A 182 -10.99 -9.99 4.29
N VAL A 183 -10.89 -9.18 3.23
CA VAL A 183 -10.47 -7.76 3.32
C VAL A 183 -11.65 -6.78 3.33
N LYS A 184 -12.80 -7.18 2.81
CA LYS A 184 -14.09 -6.45 2.78
C LYS A 184 -15.20 -7.30 3.40
N PRO A 185 -15.24 -7.46 4.74
CA PRO A 185 -16.25 -8.27 5.41
C PRO A 185 -17.68 -7.81 5.18
N ASP A 186 -17.88 -6.53 4.87
CA ASP A 186 -19.19 -5.94 4.55
C ASP A 186 -19.66 -6.22 3.12
N GLY A 187 -18.82 -6.91 2.31
CA GLY A 187 -19.09 -7.25 0.92
C GLY A 187 -19.15 -6.03 -0.01
N ARG A 188 -18.70 -4.85 0.45
CA ARG A 188 -18.80 -3.62 -0.33
C ARG A 188 -17.53 -3.35 -1.10
N TYR A 189 -17.70 -3.08 -2.39
CA TYR A 189 -16.68 -2.60 -3.28
C TYR A 189 -17.09 -1.26 -3.88
N ILE A 190 -16.17 -0.31 -3.77
CA ILE A 190 -16.24 0.94 -4.51
C ILE A 190 -15.21 0.84 -5.62
N PRO A 191 -15.60 0.95 -6.91
CA PRO A 191 -14.67 0.89 -8.03
C PRO A 191 -13.83 2.16 -8.04
N HIS A 192 -12.66 2.10 -7.39
CA HIS A 192 -11.79 3.25 -7.16
C HIS A 192 -11.47 3.96 -8.48
N VAL A 193 -11.14 3.19 -9.51
CA VAL A 193 -10.80 3.72 -10.83
C VAL A 193 -11.97 4.48 -11.46
N ALA A 194 -13.19 3.92 -11.42
CA ALA A 194 -14.38 4.59 -11.98
C ALA A 194 -14.70 5.89 -11.24
N VAL A 195 -14.68 5.84 -9.90
CA VAL A 195 -14.99 7.00 -9.06
C VAL A 195 -13.95 8.09 -9.26
N GLU A 196 -12.67 7.72 -9.26
CA GLU A 196 -11.57 8.64 -9.49
C GLU A 196 -11.64 9.28 -10.89
N GLN A 197 -11.91 8.50 -11.95
CA GLN A 197 -12.08 9.04 -13.30
C GLN A 197 -13.24 10.04 -13.40
N GLN A 198 -14.39 9.75 -12.77
CA GLN A 198 -15.53 10.67 -12.74
C GLN A 198 -15.19 11.97 -12.01
N VAL A 199 -14.49 11.88 -10.87
CA VAL A 199 -14.04 13.05 -10.10
C VAL A 199 -12.97 13.84 -10.85
N MET A 200 -11.96 13.18 -11.43
CA MET A 200 -10.92 13.82 -12.25
C MET A 200 -11.53 14.53 -13.46
N LYS A 201 -12.58 13.98 -14.07
CA LYS A 201 -13.30 14.68 -15.13
C LYS A 201 -13.91 15.99 -14.63
N ILE A 202 -14.60 15.97 -13.49
CA ILE A 202 -15.19 17.19 -12.89
C ILE A 202 -14.10 18.22 -12.56
N LEU A 203 -12.97 17.78 -12.00
CA LEU A 203 -11.84 18.63 -11.68
C LEU A 203 -11.19 19.23 -12.94
N ASN A 204 -10.93 18.42 -13.97
CA ASN A 204 -10.45 18.87 -15.27
C ASN A 204 -11.37 19.91 -15.91
N ASP A 205 -12.68 19.66 -15.92
CA ASP A 205 -13.67 20.60 -16.47
C ASP A 205 -13.67 21.95 -15.70
N THR A 206 -13.26 21.94 -14.42
CA THR A 206 -13.26 23.13 -13.54
C THR A 206 -11.94 23.90 -13.59
N TYR A 207 -10.82 23.18 -13.59
CA TYR A 207 -9.46 23.74 -13.54
C TYR A 207 -8.81 23.89 -14.92
N GLY A 208 -9.37 23.27 -15.97
CA GLY A 208 -8.77 23.18 -17.29
C GLY A 208 -7.85 21.96 -17.44
N SER A 209 -7.14 21.58 -16.37
CA SER A 209 -6.35 20.35 -16.30
C SER A 209 -6.16 19.84 -14.87
N MET A 210 -5.80 18.56 -14.73
CA MET A 210 -5.43 17.98 -13.45
C MET A 210 -4.13 18.58 -12.90
N LEU A 211 -3.24 19.03 -13.78
CA LEU A 211 -2.00 19.69 -13.35
C LEU A 211 -2.32 21.01 -12.66
N ASP A 212 -3.21 21.82 -13.24
CA ASP A 212 -3.66 23.07 -12.62
C ASP A 212 -4.41 22.82 -11.30
N PHE A 213 -5.18 21.73 -11.22
CA PHE A 213 -5.76 21.31 -9.94
C PHE A 213 -4.70 20.96 -8.89
N TYR A 214 -3.63 20.26 -9.28
CA TYR A 214 -2.59 19.80 -8.35
C TYR A 214 -1.73 20.94 -7.76
N ASP A 215 -1.77 22.13 -8.35
CA ASP A 215 -1.20 23.33 -7.75
C ASP A 215 -2.02 23.84 -6.55
N ASP A 216 -3.34 23.62 -6.55
CA ASP A 216 -4.27 24.09 -5.52
C ASP A 216 -4.92 22.95 -4.69
N GLY A 217 -4.54 21.69 -4.91
CA GLY A 217 -5.18 20.57 -4.25
C GLY A 217 -4.42 19.24 -4.27
N VAL A 218 -5.05 18.23 -3.65
CA VAL A 218 -4.60 16.84 -3.61
C VAL A 218 -5.78 15.90 -3.87
N LEU A 219 -5.51 14.75 -4.48
CA LEU A 219 -6.48 13.69 -4.70
C LEU A 219 -5.87 12.37 -4.23
N TYR A 220 -6.51 11.69 -3.28
CA TYR A 220 -6.02 10.42 -2.75
C TYR A 220 -7.15 9.57 -2.18
N TRP A 221 -6.95 8.26 -2.16
CA TRP A 221 -7.82 7.31 -1.47
C TRP A 221 -7.42 7.15 -0.01
N ASP A 222 -8.39 7.27 0.89
CA ASP A 222 -8.33 6.82 2.28
C ASP A 222 -9.30 5.64 2.42
N ASN A 223 -8.76 4.42 2.24
CA ASN A 223 -9.57 3.20 2.14
C ASN A 223 -10.64 3.36 1.05
N ASP A 224 -11.92 3.33 1.44
CA ASP A 224 -13.08 3.44 0.55
C ASP A 224 -13.55 4.88 0.33
N THR A 225 -12.76 5.88 0.76
CA THR A 225 -13.10 7.29 0.59
C THR A 225 -12.08 7.99 -0.30
N LEU A 226 -12.50 8.48 -1.46
CA LEU A 226 -11.75 9.40 -2.28
C LEU A 226 -11.81 10.79 -1.66
N VAL A 227 -10.65 11.29 -1.25
CA VAL A 227 -10.49 12.62 -0.66
C VAL A 227 -10.04 13.59 -1.74
N VAL A 228 -10.85 14.62 -1.96
CA VAL A 228 -10.50 15.81 -2.75
C VAL A 228 -10.11 16.93 -1.78
N GLY A 229 -8.81 17.11 -1.59
CA GLY A 229 -8.25 18.14 -0.74
C GLY A 229 -8.07 19.45 -1.50
N ILE A 230 -8.61 20.57 -0.97
CA ILE A 230 -8.44 21.91 -1.54
C ILE A 230 -7.59 22.76 -0.60
N LEU A 231 -6.51 23.34 -1.11
CA LEU A 231 -5.58 24.14 -0.32
C LEU A 231 -6.29 25.34 0.32
N GLY A 232 -6.33 25.35 1.66
CA GLY A 232 -6.86 26.45 2.45
C GLY A 232 -8.38 26.72 2.31
N GLY A 233 -9.16 25.82 1.70
CA GLY A 233 -10.56 26.15 1.41
C GLY A 233 -11.46 25.00 0.93
N THR A 234 -12.53 25.38 0.24
CA THR A 234 -13.51 24.47 -0.35
C THR A 234 -13.89 24.95 -1.75
N LEU A 235 -14.42 24.06 -2.59
CA LEU A 235 -15.00 24.39 -3.89
C LEU A 235 -16.46 23.94 -3.93
N PRO A 236 -17.41 24.81 -3.55
CA PRO A 236 -18.82 24.44 -3.46
C PRO A 236 -19.40 23.92 -4.78
N GLU A 237 -18.98 24.45 -5.92
CA GLU A 237 -19.46 23.99 -7.22
C GLU A 237 -18.97 22.58 -7.56
N VAL A 238 -17.67 22.29 -7.35
CA VAL A 238 -17.12 20.94 -7.52
C VAL A 238 -17.86 19.95 -6.61
N ASN A 239 -18.12 20.33 -5.35
CA ASN A 239 -18.86 19.46 -4.42
C ASN A 239 -20.29 19.18 -4.93
N ARG A 240 -20.99 20.20 -5.44
CA ARG A 240 -22.33 20.03 -6.04
C ARG A 240 -22.28 19.08 -7.24
N ARG A 241 -21.29 19.23 -8.12
CA ARG A 241 -21.09 18.36 -9.28
C ARG A 241 -20.83 16.92 -8.85
N ILE A 242 -19.95 16.69 -7.88
CA ILE A 242 -19.67 15.35 -7.33
C ILE A 242 -20.95 14.69 -6.83
N LYS A 243 -21.77 15.40 -6.04
CA LYS A 243 -23.02 14.84 -5.50
C LYS A 243 -24.11 14.57 -6.55
N ARG A 244 -23.97 15.10 -7.76
CA ARG A 244 -24.91 14.92 -8.88
C ARG A 244 -24.42 13.93 -9.94
N GLU A 245 -23.14 13.96 -10.27
CA GLU A 245 -22.55 13.30 -11.44
C GLU A 245 -21.80 12.01 -11.08
N VAL A 246 -21.36 11.83 -9.82
CA VAL A 246 -20.57 10.66 -9.42
C VAL A 246 -21.47 9.52 -8.92
N THR A 247 -21.28 8.31 -9.47
CA THR A 247 -22.08 7.12 -9.11
C THR A 247 -21.97 6.80 -7.62
N TYR A 248 -20.75 6.71 -7.09
CA TYR A 248 -20.49 6.43 -5.67
C TYR A 248 -20.17 7.74 -4.93
N LYS A 249 -21.04 8.74 -5.05
CA LYS A 249 -20.85 10.07 -4.46
C LYS A 249 -20.63 10.09 -2.94
N ASP A 250 -21.07 9.06 -2.22
CA ASP A 250 -20.89 8.93 -0.76
C ASP A 250 -19.48 8.43 -0.40
N ALA A 251 -18.78 7.84 -1.36
CA ALA A 251 -17.36 7.51 -1.26
C ALA A 251 -16.45 8.72 -1.55
N VAL A 252 -16.99 9.92 -1.82
CA VAL A 252 -16.19 11.11 -2.11
C VAL A 252 -16.41 12.18 -1.06
N VAL A 253 -15.29 12.64 -0.48
CA VAL A 253 -15.27 13.70 0.52
C VAL A 253 -14.37 14.83 0.05
N MET A 254 -14.86 16.06 0.19
CA MET A 254 -14.07 17.26 0.00
C MET A 254 -13.66 17.83 1.35
N LYS A 255 -12.39 18.21 1.51
CA LYS A 255 -11.89 18.85 2.73
C LYS A 255 -10.85 19.93 2.43
N PRO A 256 -10.69 20.95 3.29
CA PRO A 256 -9.53 21.81 3.24
C PRO A 256 -8.26 21.01 3.57
N VAL A 257 -7.14 21.36 2.95
CA VAL A 257 -5.80 20.83 3.25
C VAL A 257 -4.80 21.98 3.39
N ILE A 258 -3.66 21.72 4.04
CA ILE A 258 -2.58 22.72 4.21
C ILE A 258 -1.48 22.66 3.14
N MET A 259 -1.45 21.62 2.30
CA MET A 259 -0.47 21.43 1.22
C MET A 259 -1.16 20.89 -0.03
N SER A 260 -0.85 21.47 -1.20
CA SER A 260 -1.22 20.89 -2.50
C SER A 260 -0.23 19.81 -2.94
N LYS A 261 -0.54 19.07 -4.01
CA LYS A 261 0.37 18.05 -4.54
C LYS A 261 1.71 18.67 -4.98
N THR A 262 1.66 19.87 -5.54
CA THR A 262 2.86 20.66 -5.88
C THR A 262 3.67 21.04 -4.63
N ASP A 263 3.01 21.44 -3.53
CA ASP A 263 3.70 21.70 -2.26
C ASP A 263 4.39 20.44 -1.73
N TYR A 264 3.71 19.29 -1.76
CA TYR A 264 4.32 18.01 -1.40
C TYR A 264 5.58 17.74 -2.22
N ALA A 265 5.50 17.80 -3.55
CA ALA A 265 6.64 17.53 -4.42
C ALA A 265 7.84 18.44 -4.11
N LEU A 266 7.59 19.74 -3.94
CA LEU A 266 8.61 20.73 -3.58
C LEU A 266 9.25 20.42 -2.23
N LEU A 267 8.44 20.20 -1.20
CA LEU A 267 8.91 20.00 0.17
C LEU A 267 9.60 18.64 0.34
N MET A 268 9.15 17.60 -0.36
CA MET A 268 9.83 16.31 -0.39
C MET A 268 11.22 16.43 -1.00
N LYS A 269 11.35 17.13 -2.15
CA LYS A 269 12.65 17.41 -2.75
C LYS A 269 13.57 18.17 -1.80
N LYS A 270 13.09 19.26 -1.19
CA LYS A 270 13.86 20.03 -0.21
C LYS A 270 14.30 19.17 0.99
N THR A 271 13.41 18.30 1.47
CA THR A 271 13.71 17.37 2.57
C THR A 271 14.85 16.43 2.18
N THR A 272 14.80 15.85 0.98
CA THR A 272 15.88 15.02 0.43
C THR A 272 17.20 15.79 0.35
N ASP A 273 17.18 16.98 -0.24
CA ASP A 273 18.37 17.82 -0.43
C ASP A 273 19.04 18.16 0.93
N ILE A 274 18.25 18.52 1.95
CA ILE A 274 18.75 18.83 3.31
C ILE A 274 19.39 17.61 3.95
N VAL A 275 18.72 16.44 3.89
CA VAL A 275 19.20 15.23 4.55
C VAL A 275 20.47 14.72 3.87
N ILE A 276 20.52 14.69 2.54
CA ILE A 276 21.73 14.29 1.81
C ILE A 276 22.89 15.23 2.13
N ALA A 277 22.66 16.54 2.15
CA ALA A 277 23.71 17.52 2.45
C ALA A 277 24.25 17.42 3.89
N MET A 278 23.40 17.06 4.88
CA MET A 278 23.76 17.08 6.30
C MET A 278 24.13 15.71 6.89
N ALA A 279 23.54 14.61 6.40
CA ALA A 279 23.75 13.25 6.90
C ALA A 279 24.45 12.32 5.88
N GLY A 280 24.49 12.71 4.60
CA GLY A 280 25.01 11.89 3.52
C GLY A 280 23.98 10.91 2.94
N GLU A 281 24.17 10.54 1.68
CA GLU A 281 23.24 9.71 0.90
C GLU A 281 22.96 8.34 1.54
N LYS A 282 23.94 7.77 2.25
CA LYS A 282 23.81 6.44 2.88
C LYS A 282 22.83 6.38 4.05
N GLU A 283 22.46 7.52 4.63
CA GLU A 283 21.51 7.58 5.75
C GLU A 283 20.05 7.77 5.26
N PHE A 284 19.88 8.11 3.98
CA PHE A 284 18.60 8.41 3.36
C PHE A 284 17.91 7.14 2.86
N GLY A 285 16.70 6.86 3.33
CA GLY A 285 15.88 5.73 2.90
C GLY A 285 14.78 6.09 1.89
N GLY A 286 14.37 7.36 1.85
CA GLY A 286 13.31 7.83 0.97
C GLY A 286 12.42 8.87 1.62
N VAL A 287 11.58 9.51 0.81
CA VAL A 287 10.60 10.50 1.27
C VAL A 287 9.27 10.22 0.59
N LEU A 288 8.18 10.22 1.38
CA LEU A 288 6.82 9.94 0.91
C LEU A 288 5.82 10.98 1.41
N PRO A 289 4.76 11.26 0.63
CA PRO A 289 3.66 12.07 1.12
C PRO A 289 2.75 11.24 2.05
N ASP A 290 2.34 11.83 3.16
CA ASP A 290 1.23 11.37 4.00
C ASP A 290 0.11 12.41 3.90
N TYR A 291 -0.77 12.21 2.92
CA TYR A 291 -1.91 13.09 2.64
C TYR A 291 -2.97 13.09 3.74
N ARG A 292 -3.00 12.04 4.58
CA ARG A 292 -3.97 11.89 5.66
C ARG A 292 -3.55 12.71 6.88
N ALA A 293 -2.29 12.57 7.29
CA ALA A 293 -1.72 13.33 8.39
C ALA A 293 -1.32 14.76 8.00
N GLU A 294 -1.32 15.05 6.70
CA GLU A 294 -0.82 16.30 6.11
C GLU A 294 0.65 16.54 6.45
N GLN A 295 1.46 15.49 6.23
CA GLN A 295 2.89 15.43 6.58
C GLN A 295 3.71 14.77 5.47
N ILE A 296 5.02 14.97 5.52
CA ILE A 296 6.01 14.25 4.72
C ILE A 296 6.69 13.22 5.62
N VAL A 297 6.69 11.97 5.19
CA VAL A 297 7.40 10.90 5.88
C VAL A 297 8.81 10.80 5.32
N LEU A 298 9.80 11.03 6.19
CA LEU A 298 11.20 10.88 5.87
C LEU A 298 11.71 9.57 6.49
N MET A 299 12.11 8.63 5.63
CA MET A 299 12.66 7.36 6.05
C MET A 299 14.18 7.45 6.19
N THR A 300 14.71 7.06 7.35
CA THR A 300 16.16 7.07 7.62
C THR A 300 16.67 5.77 8.22
N ARG A 301 17.95 5.47 8.02
CA ARG A 301 18.58 4.28 8.62
C ARG A 301 18.81 4.44 10.13
N GLN A 302 19.03 5.66 10.59
CA GLN A 302 19.26 5.97 12.01
C GLN A 302 18.38 7.14 12.46
N PRO A 303 18.12 7.30 13.77
CA PRO A 303 17.43 8.46 14.30
C PRO A 303 18.10 9.76 13.85
N LEU A 304 17.30 10.67 13.27
CA LEU A 304 17.82 11.97 12.82
C LEU A 304 18.43 12.77 13.97
N PRO A 305 19.69 13.23 13.83
CA PRO A 305 20.31 14.19 14.73
C PRO A 305 19.49 15.48 14.91
N ALA A 306 19.58 16.09 16.09
CA ALA A 306 18.78 17.28 16.44
C ALA A 306 19.01 18.47 15.50
N ASN A 307 20.24 18.69 15.04
CA ASN A 307 20.57 19.76 14.10
C ASN A 307 19.86 19.60 12.74
N ILE A 308 19.67 18.38 12.25
CA ILE A 308 18.94 18.12 11.01
C ILE A 308 17.45 18.37 11.22
N ARG A 309 16.88 17.95 12.36
CA ARG A 309 15.48 18.25 12.71
C ARG A 309 15.23 19.75 12.75
N THR A 310 16.12 20.52 13.38
CA THR A 310 16.01 22.00 13.40
C THR A 310 16.09 22.60 12.00
N ALA A 311 16.95 22.08 11.12
CA ALA A 311 17.02 22.53 9.73
C ALA A 311 15.73 22.22 8.95
N LEU A 312 15.17 21.02 9.13
CA LEU A 312 13.90 20.63 8.51
C LEU A 312 12.74 21.50 9.02
N ASP A 313 12.60 21.70 10.33
CA ASP A 313 11.55 22.55 10.90
C ASP A 313 11.64 23.99 10.39
N LYS A 314 12.85 24.50 10.18
CA LYS A 314 13.09 25.86 9.66
C LYS A 314 12.76 25.99 8.16
N GLU A 315 13.25 25.06 7.34
CA GLU A 315 13.20 25.20 5.87
C GLU A 315 11.94 24.57 5.24
N ILE A 316 11.32 23.60 5.93
CA ILE A 316 10.11 22.88 5.48
C ILE A 316 8.87 23.30 6.28
N GLY A 317 9.05 23.58 7.57
CA GLY A 317 7.98 23.97 8.48
C GLY A 317 7.83 22.98 9.64
N ALA A 318 7.59 23.53 10.83
CA ALA A 318 7.48 22.74 12.05
C ALA A 318 6.34 21.72 11.97
N GLY A 319 6.67 20.46 12.26
CA GLY A 319 5.69 19.37 12.30
C GLY A 319 5.22 18.86 10.92
N ILE A 320 5.82 19.34 9.83
CA ILE A 320 5.55 18.83 8.47
C ILE A 320 6.32 17.54 8.20
N VAL A 321 7.57 17.44 8.63
CA VAL A 321 8.37 16.23 8.43
C VAL A 321 8.22 15.29 9.62
N ARG A 322 7.72 14.08 9.37
CA ARG A 322 7.73 12.96 10.31
C ARG A 322 8.89 12.04 9.95
N ALA A 323 9.89 11.99 10.81
CA ALA A 323 11.02 11.08 10.64
C ALA A 323 10.66 9.69 11.18
N GLU A 324 10.86 8.67 10.34
CA GLU A 324 10.69 7.27 10.68
C GLU A 324 12.01 6.56 10.44
N ASP A 325 12.66 6.15 11.53
CA ASP A 325 13.93 5.44 11.47
C ASP A 325 13.76 3.93 11.67
N THR A 326 14.55 3.16 10.91
CA THR A 326 14.46 1.69 10.93
C THR A 326 14.74 1.06 12.30
N LEU A 327 15.48 1.75 13.17
CA LEU A 327 15.80 1.28 14.52
C LEU A 327 14.66 1.49 15.52
N SER A 328 13.94 2.61 15.44
CA SER A 328 12.86 2.98 16.36
C SER A 328 11.51 2.40 15.95
N VAL A 329 11.28 2.19 14.65
CA VAL A 329 10.11 1.44 14.16
C VAL A 329 10.14 -0.01 14.69
N ALA A 330 11.33 -0.62 14.83
CA ALA A 330 11.49 -1.95 15.42
C ALA A 330 11.15 -2.00 16.93
N ALA A 331 11.29 -0.86 17.64
CA ALA A 331 11.07 -0.76 19.08
C ALA A 331 9.63 -0.36 19.46
N ARG A 332 8.89 0.31 18.57
CA ARG A 332 7.53 0.83 18.85
C ARG A 332 6.46 -0.24 18.66
N LYS A 333 6.33 -1.15 19.62
CA LYS A 333 5.18 -2.07 19.79
C LYS A 333 3.99 -1.47 20.56
N LYS A 334 3.88 -0.15 20.69
CA LYS A 334 2.74 0.48 21.38
C LYS A 334 2.17 1.63 20.57
N ALA A 335 0.84 1.68 20.58
CA ALA A 335 -0.06 2.58 19.90
C ALA A 335 0.55 3.95 19.60
N VAL A 336 0.46 4.35 18.33
CA VAL A 336 0.69 5.73 17.91
C VAL A 336 -0.42 6.56 18.53
N THR A 337 -0.11 7.25 19.61
CA THR A 337 -0.94 8.35 20.09
C THR A 337 -0.94 9.41 19.00
N PRO A 338 -2.10 9.88 18.52
CA PRO A 338 -2.14 10.98 17.56
C PRO A 338 -1.43 12.17 18.20
N ALA A 339 -0.35 12.63 17.55
CA ALA A 339 0.37 13.79 18.02
C ALA A 339 -0.60 14.98 18.06
N VAL A 340 -0.76 15.49 19.28
CA VAL A 340 -1.57 16.65 19.65
C VAL A 340 -1.30 17.80 18.68
N THR A 341 -2.41 18.43 18.28
CA THR A 341 -2.56 19.62 17.47
C THR A 341 -1.59 20.74 17.88
N THR A 342 -0.39 20.77 17.30
CA THR A 342 0.32 22.01 17.03
C THR A 342 -0.10 22.49 15.65
N GLU A 343 -0.42 23.78 15.53
CA GLU A 343 -0.77 24.40 14.25
C GLU A 343 0.38 24.21 13.26
N ARG A 344 0.19 23.36 12.25
CA ARG A 344 1.22 23.04 11.24
C ARG A 344 1.27 24.15 10.20
N LYS A 345 2.47 24.62 9.89
CA LYS A 345 2.69 25.73 8.93
C LYS A 345 3.78 25.35 7.93
N PRO A 346 3.41 24.78 6.77
CA PRO A 346 4.38 24.47 5.73
C PRO A 346 4.96 25.73 5.09
N VAL A 347 6.23 25.67 4.70
CA VAL A 347 6.92 26.74 3.98
C VAL A 347 6.68 26.58 2.47
N THR A 348 5.53 27.05 2.00
CA THR A 348 5.10 26.92 0.59
C THR A 348 5.50 28.12 -0.27
N ALA A 349 5.47 27.95 -1.61
CA ALA A 349 5.79 29.01 -2.56
C ALA A 349 4.88 30.25 -2.43
N ARG A 350 3.62 30.10 -1.97
CA ARG A 350 2.72 31.22 -1.68
C ARG A 350 3.21 32.12 -0.54
N ASN A 351 3.97 31.58 0.41
CA ASN A 351 4.56 32.35 1.51
C ASN A 351 5.89 33.05 1.12
N GLY A 352 6.36 32.89 -0.12
CA GLY A 352 7.63 33.40 -0.61
C GLY A 352 7.57 34.05 -1.99
N ARG A 353 6.77 35.11 -2.16
CA ARG A 353 6.74 36.06 -3.31
C ARG A 353 6.51 35.49 -4.73
N ARG A 354 5.44 36.02 -5.35
CA ARG A 354 5.13 36.19 -6.81
C ARG A 354 5.20 34.95 -7.71
N HIS A 355 4.01 34.48 -8.10
CA HIS A 355 3.80 33.68 -9.31
C HIS A 355 4.44 34.35 -10.53
N HIS A 356 5.40 33.68 -11.16
CA HIS A 356 5.63 33.82 -12.58
C HIS A 356 4.90 32.67 -13.28
N HIS A 357 3.89 33.02 -14.07
CA HIS A 357 3.33 32.12 -15.07
C HIS A 357 4.40 31.85 -16.13
N GLY A 358 4.69 30.57 -16.37
CA GLY A 358 5.59 30.13 -17.42
C GLY A 358 6.88 29.55 -16.86
N GLU A 359 7.14 28.29 -17.23
CA GLU A 359 8.35 27.51 -16.98
C GLU A 359 8.51 26.95 -15.57
N SER A 360 8.15 25.67 -15.39
CA SER A 360 9.02 24.62 -14.82
C SER A 360 8.21 23.38 -14.38
N TYR A 361 7.56 22.68 -15.32
CA TYR A 361 7.27 21.26 -15.13
C TYR A 361 8.13 20.48 -16.11
N SER A 362 9.14 19.78 -15.58
CA SER A 362 9.99 18.87 -16.34
C SER A 362 9.43 17.46 -16.19
N SER A 363 9.25 16.73 -17.28
CA SER A 363 8.88 15.31 -17.26
C SER A 363 9.91 14.42 -16.54
N LEU A 364 11.04 14.97 -16.08
CA LEU A 364 12.00 14.32 -15.20
C LEU A 364 11.53 14.22 -13.74
N PHE A 365 10.44 14.90 -13.35
CA PHE A 365 9.91 14.85 -11.98
C PHE A 365 9.16 13.54 -11.63
N ASP A 366 8.85 12.70 -12.62
CA ASP A 366 8.18 11.41 -12.40
C ASP A 366 9.15 10.25 -12.12
N SER A 367 10.44 10.38 -12.47
CA SER A 367 11.41 9.28 -12.37
C SER A 367 12.07 9.08 -10.98
N PRO A 368 12.53 10.11 -10.26
CA PRO A 368 13.33 9.89 -9.05
C PRO A 368 12.51 9.54 -7.81
N MET A 369 11.24 9.93 -7.75
CA MET A 369 10.33 9.53 -6.66
C MET A 369 9.95 8.04 -6.75
N SER A 370 9.95 7.47 -7.96
CA SER A 370 9.81 6.03 -8.17
C SER A 370 11.13 5.29 -7.87
N GLU A 371 12.27 5.90 -8.19
CA GLU A 371 13.59 5.27 -8.01
C GLU A 371 14.02 5.11 -6.55
N ALA A 372 13.69 6.05 -5.65
CA ALA A 372 13.97 5.89 -4.22
C ALA A 372 13.08 4.82 -3.57
N ILE A 373 11.81 4.72 -4.00
CA ILE A 373 10.88 3.66 -3.58
C ILE A 373 11.36 2.31 -4.11
N THR A 374 11.77 2.26 -5.38
CA THR A 374 12.29 1.07 -6.03
C THR A 374 13.66 0.67 -5.47
N ARG A 375 14.54 1.61 -5.09
CA ARG A 375 15.82 1.32 -4.42
C ARG A 375 15.61 0.88 -2.98
N TYR A 376 14.68 1.47 -2.22
CA TYR A 376 14.39 1.01 -0.87
C TYR A 376 13.71 -0.37 -0.88
N GLN A 377 12.85 -0.64 -1.87
CA GLN A 377 12.27 -1.95 -2.10
C GLN A 377 13.33 -2.97 -2.55
N ASN A 378 14.26 -2.59 -3.44
CA ASN A 378 15.31 -3.49 -3.94
C ASN A 378 16.54 -3.61 -3.01
N GLU A 379 16.74 -2.70 -2.06
CA GLU A 379 17.78 -2.81 -1.01
C GLU A 379 17.26 -3.49 0.26
N LEU A 380 15.96 -3.80 0.32
CA LEU A 380 15.32 -4.66 1.33
C LEU A 380 14.97 -6.07 0.80
N TYR A 381 15.42 -6.43 -0.41
CA TYR A 381 15.44 -7.80 -0.92
C TYR A 381 16.86 -8.24 -1.29
#